data_AF-A0A1H6NJY8-F1
#
_entry.id   AF-A0A1H6NJY8-F1
#
_cell.length_a   1.000
_cell.length_b   1.000
_cell.length_c   1.000
_cell.angle_alpha   90.00
_cell.angle_beta   90.00
_cell.angle_gamma   90.00
#
_symmetry.space_group_name_H-M   'P 1'
#
loop_
_entity.id
_entity.type
_entity.pdbx_description
1 polymer ?
#
loop_
_entity_poly.entity_id
_entity_poly.type
_entity_poly.pdbx_seq_one_letter_code
_entity_poly.pdbx_strand_id
1 'polypeptide(L)'
;MNTGNPQRSHWATSIGWVIYSMNEIDYLLINVYGIVTQQPIPIKLPAKWMKATTAERLKIVESVLRDVPESPATQRINRIFTRTKALLDKRNHIAHGVLALVDGGGFEMLRFHKGSNQMISMSYSEILSLKETAIKLSDDLSLLIALCTLHKDFVSPYKPGETLGSEIITPYDPAPAVQ
;
A
#
# COMPACT_ATOMS: atom_id res chain seq x y z
N MET A 1 -38.04 -6.18 -14.66
CA MET A 1 -36.58 -6.42 -14.60
C MET A 1 -35.92 -5.07 -14.43
N ASN A 2 -35.15 -4.89 -13.36
CA ASN A 2 -34.57 -3.60 -12.98
C ASN A 2 -33.38 -3.28 -13.91
N THR A 3 -33.59 -2.44 -14.93
CA THR A 3 -32.53 -1.98 -15.84
C THR A 3 -31.68 -0.94 -15.12
N GLY A 4 -30.88 -1.37 -14.15
CA GLY A 4 -29.91 -0.50 -13.49
C GLY A 4 -29.01 0.15 -14.56
N ASN A 5 -28.84 1.48 -14.49
CA ASN A 5 -27.99 2.22 -15.42
C ASN A 5 -26.60 1.53 -15.49
N PRO A 6 -26.18 0.99 -16.65
CA PRO A 6 -24.97 0.18 -16.76
C PRO A 6 -23.72 0.91 -16.27
N GLN A 7 -23.70 2.24 -16.37
CA GLN A 7 -22.62 3.05 -15.82
C GLN A 7 -22.54 2.96 -14.29
N ARG A 8 -23.67 3.01 -13.56
CA ARG A 8 -23.66 2.88 -12.09
C ARG A 8 -23.11 1.52 -11.65
N SER A 9 -23.43 0.46 -12.39
CA SER A 9 -22.90 -0.89 -12.11
C SER A 9 -21.39 -0.95 -12.30
N HIS A 10 -20.86 -0.34 -13.37
CA HIS A 10 -19.42 -0.28 -13.65
C HIS A 10 -18.67 0.52 -12.56
N TRP A 11 -19.22 1.66 -12.13
CA TRP A 11 -18.70 2.45 -11.03
C TRP A 11 -18.66 1.65 -9.72
N ALA A 12 -19.78 1.05 -9.33
CA ALA A 12 -19.88 0.26 -8.10
C ALA A 12 -18.90 -0.92 -8.11
N THR A 13 -18.79 -1.63 -9.23
CA THR A 13 -17.87 -2.75 -9.39
C THR A 13 -16.42 -2.30 -9.23
N SER A 14 -16.01 -1.22 -9.90
CA SER A 14 -14.62 -0.74 -9.84
C SER A 14 -14.25 -0.20 -8.46
N ILE A 15 -15.15 0.55 -7.81
CA ILE A 15 -14.99 0.98 -6.41
C ILE A 15 -14.88 -0.23 -5.48
N GLY A 16 -15.73 -1.23 -5.67
CA GLY A 16 -15.71 -2.47 -4.89
C GLY A 16 -14.34 -3.15 -4.96
N TRP A 17 -13.76 -3.27 -6.15
CA TRP A 17 -12.40 -3.83 -6.32
C TRP A 17 -11.31 -3.01 -5.64
N VAL A 18 -11.39 -1.67 -5.67
CA VAL A 18 -10.44 -0.81 -4.93
C VAL A 18 -10.54 -1.09 -3.43
N ILE A 19 -11.74 -1.11 -2.86
CA ILE A 19 -11.96 -1.35 -1.42
C ILE A 19 -11.50 -2.75 -1.02
N TYR A 20 -11.88 -3.76 -1.80
CA TYR A 20 -11.50 -5.16 -1.58
C TYR A 20 -9.97 -5.31 -1.54
N SER A 21 -9.29 -4.86 -2.59
CA SER A 21 -7.82 -4.98 -2.69
C SER A 21 -7.11 -4.20 -1.58
N MET A 22 -7.67 -3.06 -1.14
CA MET A 22 -7.13 -2.31 -0.01
C MET A 22 -7.27 -3.05 1.32
N ASN A 23 -8.34 -3.80 1.52
CA ASN A 23 -8.50 -4.64 2.70
C ASN A 23 -7.54 -5.84 2.66
N GLU A 24 -7.28 -6.42 1.48
CA GLU A 24 -6.24 -7.44 1.33
C GLU A 24 -4.85 -6.88 1.68
N ILE A 25 -4.49 -5.72 1.14
CA ILE A 25 -3.23 -5.03 1.48
C ILE A 25 -3.12 -4.86 3.00
N ASP A 26 -4.17 -4.33 3.65
CA ASP A 26 -4.20 -4.11 5.10
C ASP A 26 -4.06 -5.42 5.90
N TYR A 27 -4.68 -6.51 5.45
CA TYR A 27 -4.54 -7.83 6.03
C TYR A 27 -3.11 -8.38 5.88
N LEU A 28 -2.52 -8.24 4.68
CA LEU A 28 -1.19 -8.72 4.36
C LEU A 28 -0.08 -7.99 5.13
N LEU A 29 -0.35 -6.77 5.65
CA LEU A 29 0.60 -6.06 6.52
C LEU A 29 0.99 -6.86 7.77
N ILE A 30 0.13 -7.78 8.24
CA ILE A 30 0.47 -8.69 9.35
C ILE A 30 1.68 -9.54 8.98
N ASN A 31 1.70 -10.12 7.78
CA ASN A 31 2.81 -10.94 7.30
C ASN A 31 4.06 -10.10 7.07
N VAL A 32 3.91 -8.89 6.51
CA VAL A 32 5.05 -7.97 6.36
C VAL A 32 5.64 -7.62 7.73
N TYR A 33 4.80 -7.32 8.72
CA TYR A 33 5.26 -7.10 10.09
C TYR A 33 6.02 -8.32 10.64
N GLY A 34 5.50 -9.53 10.43
CA GLY A 34 6.20 -10.77 10.78
C GLY A 34 7.56 -10.93 10.11
N ILE A 35 7.66 -10.63 8.81
CA ILE A 35 8.92 -10.65 8.04
C ILE A 35 9.93 -9.67 8.64
N VAL A 36 9.51 -8.42 8.85
CA VAL A 36 10.39 -7.35 9.35
C VAL A 36 10.83 -7.61 10.79
N THR A 37 9.97 -8.22 11.62
CA THR A 37 10.29 -8.60 13.00
C THR A 37 10.87 -10.01 13.13
N GLN A 38 11.10 -10.72 12.02
CA GLN A 38 11.58 -12.10 11.97
C GLN A 38 10.77 -13.07 12.86
N GLN A 39 9.46 -12.85 12.97
CA GLN A 39 8.58 -13.70 13.76
C GLN A 39 8.06 -14.89 12.93
N PRO A 40 8.05 -16.11 13.50
CA PRO A 40 7.33 -17.22 12.90
C PRO A 40 5.82 -17.01 13.02
N ILE A 41 5.04 -17.74 12.22
CA ILE A 41 3.59 -17.81 12.36
C ILE A 41 3.26 -18.69 13.57
N PRO A 42 2.33 -18.30 14.48
CA PRO A 42 1.51 -17.09 14.43
C PRO A 42 2.25 -15.82 14.91
N ILE A 43 2.08 -14.73 14.16
CA ILE A 43 2.74 -13.44 14.39
C ILE A 43 2.09 -12.72 15.58
N LYS A 44 2.89 -12.29 16.56
CA LYS A 44 2.41 -11.51 17.71
C LYS A 44 2.39 -10.02 17.34
N LEU A 45 1.20 -9.46 17.24
CA LEU A 45 0.97 -8.07 16.86
C LEU A 45 0.98 -7.14 18.09
N PRO A 46 1.39 -5.86 17.93
CA PRO A 46 1.28 -4.86 18.98
C PRO A 46 -0.17 -4.68 19.45
N ALA A 47 -0.40 -4.41 20.73
CA ALA A 47 -1.74 -4.29 21.31
C ALA A 47 -2.66 -3.28 20.58
N LYS A 48 -2.07 -2.21 20.02
CA LYS A 48 -2.81 -1.19 19.26
C LYS A 48 -3.17 -1.61 17.83
N TRP A 49 -2.67 -2.73 17.32
CA TRP A 49 -2.82 -3.12 15.91
C TRP A 49 -4.29 -3.22 15.46
N MET A 50 -5.14 -3.84 16.28
CA MET A 50 -6.56 -4.00 15.97
C MET A 50 -7.34 -2.68 15.99
N LYS A 51 -6.84 -1.68 16.74
CA LYS A 51 -7.45 -0.34 16.83
C LYS A 51 -6.86 0.66 15.84
N ALA A 52 -5.74 0.31 15.21
CA ALA A 52 -5.04 1.15 14.26
C ALA A 52 -5.71 1.10 12.88
N THR A 53 -5.75 2.24 12.20
CA THR A 53 -6.04 2.36 10.77
C THR A 53 -4.92 1.75 9.93
N THR A 54 -5.18 1.45 8.66
CA THR A 54 -4.15 0.96 7.72
C THR A 54 -2.94 1.89 7.63
N ALA A 55 -3.16 3.20 7.62
CA ALA A 55 -2.08 4.19 7.61
C ALA A 55 -1.22 4.12 8.89
N GLU A 56 -1.84 3.90 10.05
CA GLU A 56 -1.12 3.72 11.32
C GLU A 56 -0.37 2.38 11.37
N ARG A 57 -0.96 1.30 10.84
CA ARG A 57 -0.27 0.00 10.71
C ARG A 57 0.95 0.09 9.81
N LEU A 58 0.85 0.76 8.66
CA LEU A 58 2.01 1.05 7.81
C LEU A 58 3.10 1.79 8.57
N LYS A 59 2.76 2.85 9.32
CA LYS A 59 3.73 3.58 10.15
C LYS A 59 4.39 2.70 11.20
N ILE A 60 3.64 1.78 11.82
CA ILE A 60 4.20 0.79 12.76
C ILE A 60 5.24 -0.08 12.03
N VAL A 61 4.90 -0.66 10.88
CA VAL A 61 5.84 -1.52 10.15
C VAL A 61 7.07 -0.73 9.67
N GLU A 62 6.88 0.48 9.13
CA GLU A 62 7.97 1.38 8.74
C GLU A 62 8.89 1.74 9.90
N SER A 63 8.33 1.93 11.09
CA SER A 63 9.13 2.25 12.26
C SER A 63 10.10 1.13 12.61
N VAL A 64 9.66 -0.13 12.51
CA VAL A 64 10.52 -1.30 12.75
C VAL A 64 11.49 -1.51 11.58
N LEU A 65 11.03 -1.30 10.34
CA LEU A 65 11.83 -1.50 9.14
C LEU A 65 13.10 -0.64 9.11
N ARG A 66 13.07 0.57 9.71
CA ARG A 66 14.24 1.45 9.80
C ARG A 66 15.40 0.86 10.59
N ASP A 67 15.12 -0.06 11.51
CA ASP A 67 16.13 -0.71 12.34
C ASP A 67 16.58 -2.06 11.73
N VAL A 68 16.03 -2.45 10.58
CA VAL A 68 16.39 -3.69 9.88
C VAL A 68 17.46 -3.39 8.81
N PRO A 69 18.56 -4.16 8.77
CA PRO A 69 19.56 -4.02 7.71
C PRO A 69 18.95 -4.14 6.31
N GLU A 70 19.52 -3.42 5.36
CA GLU A 70 19.00 -3.41 3.99
C GLU A 70 19.15 -4.79 3.32
N SER A 71 18.10 -5.21 2.61
CA SER A 71 18.00 -6.47 1.88
C SER A 71 17.05 -6.32 0.69
N PRO A 72 17.00 -7.29 -0.25
CA PRO A 72 16.02 -7.26 -1.34
C PRO A 72 14.59 -7.13 -0.83
N ALA A 73 14.26 -7.81 0.29
CA ALA A 73 12.96 -7.70 0.94
C ALA A 73 12.69 -6.30 1.47
N THR A 74 13.60 -5.68 2.22
CA THR A 74 13.36 -4.35 2.82
C THR A 74 13.24 -3.26 1.76
N GLN A 75 14.02 -3.32 0.68
CA GLN A 75 13.86 -2.43 -0.47
C GLN A 75 12.50 -2.59 -1.15
N ARG A 76 12.06 -3.83 -1.37
CA ARG A 76 10.76 -4.10 -2.01
C ARG A 76 9.61 -3.63 -1.11
N ILE A 77 9.70 -3.84 0.20
CA ILE A 77 8.74 -3.32 1.19
C ILE A 77 8.64 -1.80 1.09
N ASN A 78 9.76 -1.08 1.11
CA ASN A 78 9.78 0.39 1.02
C ASN A 78 9.09 0.91 -0.26
N ARG A 79 9.37 0.28 -1.41
CA ARG A 79 8.73 0.64 -2.69
C ARG A 79 7.22 0.40 -2.66
N ILE A 80 6.78 -0.73 -2.09
CA ILE A 80 5.36 -1.06 -1.96
C ILE A 80 4.67 -0.05 -1.03
N PHE A 81 5.25 0.24 0.13
CA PHE A 81 4.66 1.15 1.12
C PHE A 81 4.48 2.57 0.59
N THR A 82 5.46 3.07 -0.16
CA THR A 82 5.35 4.38 -0.84
C THR A 82 4.13 4.43 -1.74
N ARG A 83 3.91 3.38 -2.54
CA ARG A 83 2.75 3.28 -3.44
C ARG A 83 1.43 3.09 -2.67
N THR A 84 1.44 2.31 -1.58
CA THR A 84 0.25 2.11 -0.73
C THR A 84 -0.21 3.40 -0.06
N LYS A 85 0.72 4.26 0.39
CA LYS A 85 0.39 5.58 0.97
C LYS A 85 -0.36 6.46 -0.02
N ALA A 86 0.15 6.57 -1.25
CA ALA A 86 -0.53 7.33 -2.31
C ALA A 86 -1.94 6.80 -2.60
N LEU A 87 -2.13 5.48 -2.53
CA LEU A 87 -3.43 4.85 -2.71
C LEU A 87 -4.39 5.10 -1.53
N LEU A 88 -3.90 5.12 -0.28
CA LEU A 88 -4.72 5.39 0.91
C LEU A 88 -5.38 6.78 0.87
N ASP A 89 -4.66 7.79 0.40
CA ASP A 89 -5.18 9.15 0.27
C ASP A 89 -6.36 9.21 -0.71
N LYS A 90 -6.25 8.47 -1.82
CA LYS A 90 -7.31 8.36 -2.83
C LYS A 90 -8.45 7.43 -2.38
N ARG A 91 -8.17 6.39 -1.60
CA ARG A 91 -9.21 5.54 -0.97
C ARG A 91 -10.07 6.35 0.00
N ASN A 92 -9.48 7.28 0.74
CA ASN A 92 -10.25 8.21 1.57
C ASN A 92 -11.14 9.13 0.74
N HIS A 93 -10.79 9.41 -0.52
CA HIS A 93 -11.69 10.09 -1.46
C HIS A 93 -12.93 9.26 -1.76
N ILE A 94 -12.74 7.99 -2.07
CA ILE A 94 -13.83 7.05 -2.38
C ILE A 94 -14.72 6.81 -1.14
N ALA A 95 -14.12 6.60 0.04
CA ALA A 95 -14.85 6.26 1.26
C ALA A 95 -15.75 7.40 1.78
N HIS A 96 -15.41 8.65 1.46
CA HIS A 96 -16.15 9.84 1.89
C HIS A 96 -16.76 10.63 0.72
N GLY A 97 -16.67 10.09 -0.49
CA GLY A 97 -17.20 10.68 -1.70
C GLY A 97 -18.64 10.25 -1.96
N VAL A 98 -19.31 10.99 -2.83
CA VAL A 98 -20.62 10.66 -3.37
C VAL A 98 -20.54 10.57 -4.89
N LEU A 99 -21.13 9.52 -5.45
CA LEU A 99 -21.30 9.41 -6.90
C LEU A 99 -22.44 10.33 -7.34
N ALA A 100 -22.12 11.37 -8.11
CA ALA A 100 -23.07 12.37 -8.57
C ALA A 100 -23.16 12.36 -10.10
N LEU A 101 -24.36 12.67 -10.61
CA LEU A 101 -24.54 13.02 -12.02
C LEU A 101 -24.11 14.47 -12.18
N VAL A 102 -23.20 14.75 -13.12
CA VAL A 102 -22.69 16.11 -13.39
C VAL A 102 -23.23 16.63 -14.72
N ASP A 103 -23.12 17.94 -14.93
CA ASP A 103 -23.51 18.60 -16.17
C ASP A 103 -22.82 17.91 -17.37
N GLY A 104 -23.60 17.55 -18.39
CA GLY A 104 -23.14 16.71 -19.50
C GLY A 104 -23.53 15.22 -19.40
N GLY A 105 -24.24 14.82 -18.34
CA GLY A 105 -24.88 13.50 -18.23
C GLY A 105 -23.94 12.36 -17.83
N GLY A 106 -22.69 12.67 -17.49
CA GLY A 106 -21.71 11.74 -16.93
C GLY A 106 -21.81 11.63 -15.41
N PHE A 107 -21.14 10.61 -14.86
CA PHE A 107 -20.97 10.46 -13.41
C PHE A 107 -19.56 10.84 -12.98
N GLU A 108 -19.45 11.48 -11.81
CA GLU A 108 -18.18 11.74 -11.12
C GLU A 108 -18.29 11.42 -9.63
N MET A 109 -17.17 11.05 -9.02
CA MET A 109 -17.06 10.86 -7.58
C MET A 109 -16.63 12.18 -6.92
N LEU A 110 -17.57 12.84 -6.25
CA LEU A 110 -17.36 14.13 -5.63
C LEU A 110 -17.08 13.98 -4.14
N ARG A 111 -16.08 14.69 -3.63
CA ARG A 111 -15.82 14.78 -2.18
C ARG A 111 -15.48 16.21 -1.79
N PHE A 112 -16.05 16.66 -0.68
CA PHE A 112 -15.63 17.90 -0.05
C PHE A 112 -14.30 17.72 0.68
N HIS A 113 -13.29 18.49 0.26
CA HIS A 113 -11.98 18.48 0.89
C HIS A 113 -11.85 19.65 1.89
N LYS A 114 -11.96 19.33 3.19
CA LYS A 114 -11.97 20.32 4.28
C LYS A 114 -10.74 21.23 4.28
N GLY A 115 -9.55 20.71 3.93
CA GLY A 115 -8.30 21.47 3.96
C GLY A 115 -8.22 22.57 2.90
N SER A 116 -8.87 22.38 1.75
CA SER A 116 -8.90 23.39 0.67
C SER A 116 -10.25 24.08 0.53
N ASN A 117 -11.25 23.70 1.33
CA ASN A 117 -12.62 24.20 1.27
C ASN A 117 -13.25 24.09 -0.15
N GLN A 118 -12.92 23.02 -0.87
CA GLN A 118 -13.33 22.82 -2.27
C GLN A 118 -13.93 21.43 -2.48
N MET A 119 -14.84 21.33 -3.45
CA MET A 119 -15.28 20.05 -4.00
C MET A 119 -14.20 19.54 -4.95
N ILE A 120 -13.66 18.36 -4.64
CA ILE A 120 -12.74 17.64 -5.51
C ILE A 120 -13.53 16.56 -6.22
N SER A 121 -13.39 16.47 -7.53
CA SER A 121 -13.95 15.37 -8.33
C SER A 121 -12.89 14.32 -8.63
N MET A 122 -13.37 13.11 -8.89
CA MET A 122 -12.59 12.01 -9.42
C MET A 122 -13.41 11.34 -10.52
N SER A 123 -12.80 11.25 -11.70
CA SER A 123 -13.37 10.68 -12.90
C SER A 123 -13.40 9.14 -12.87
N TYR A 124 -14.13 8.53 -13.79
CA TYR A 124 -14.17 7.06 -13.88
C TYR A 124 -12.82 6.46 -14.29
N SER A 125 -12.08 7.13 -15.18
CA SER A 125 -10.74 6.71 -15.60
C SER A 125 -9.75 6.71 -14.44
N GLU A 126 -9.84 7.70 -13.54
CA GLU A 126 -9.06 7.71 -12.31
C GLU A 126 -9.42 6.52 -11.41
N ILE A 127 -10.71 6.19 -11.24
CA ILE A 127 -11.13 5.00 -10.49
C ILE A 127 -10.59 3.71 -11.12
N LEU A 128 -10.59 3.58 -12.44
CA LEU A 128 -9.99 2.43 -13.13
C LEU A 128 -8.49 2.32 -12.87
N SER A 129 -7.76 3.44 -12.96
CA SER A 129 -6.33 3.46 -12.65
C SER A 129 -6.05 3.13 -11.17
N LEU A 130 -6.89 3.62 -10.26
CA LEU A 130 -6.83 3.27 -8.84
C LEU A 130 -7.07 1.78 -8.63
N LYS A 131 -8.06 1.20 -9.30
CA LYS A 131 -8.38 -0.23 -9.24
C LYS A 131 -7.17 -1.06 -9.67
N GLU A 132 -6.60 -0.77 -10.84
CA GLU A 132 -5.42 -1.48 -11.35
C GLU A 132 -4.24 -1.38 -10.38
N THR A 133 -4.03 -0.19 -9.81
CA THR A 133 -2.97 0.04 -8.82
C THR A 133 -3.20 -0.76 -7.54
N ALA A 134 -4.44 -0.79 -7.04
CA ALA A 134 -4.81 -1.49 -5.83
C ALA A 134 -4.65 -3.00 -5.96
N ILE A 135 -5.14 -3.58 -7.06
CA ILE A 135 -4.99 -5.02 -7.36
C ILE A 135 -3.50 -5.36 -7.45
N LYS A 136 -2.74 -4.59 -8.25
CA LYS A 136 -1.30 -4.83 -8.42
C LYS A 136 -0.53 -4.74 -7.11
N LEU A 137 -0.93 -3.84 -6.19
CA LEU A 137 -0.29 -3.75 -4.87
C LEU A 137 -0.62 -4.93 -3.97
N SER A 138 -1.84 -5.46 -4.03
CA SER A 138 -2.22 -6.70 -3.34
C SER A 138 -1.39 -7.88 -3.86
N ASP A 139 -1.26 -8.00 -5.18
CA ASP A 139 -0.43 -9.03 -5.84
C ASP A 139 1.06 -8.88 -5.49
N ASP A 140 1.59 -7.65 -5.55
CA ASP A 140 2.98 -7.34 -5.21
C ASP A 140 3.31 -7.73 -3.75
N LEU A 141 2.38 -7.51 -2.81
CA LEU A 141 2.53 -7.92 -1.42
C LEU A 141 2.48 -9.44 -1.26
N SER A 142 1.54 -10.10 -1.92
CA SER A 142 1.43 -11.56 -1.89
C SER A 142 2.70 -12.21 -2.45
N LEU A 143 3.22 -11.70 -3.55
CA LEU A 143 4.49 -12.13 -4.13
C LEU A 143 5.66 -11.85 -3.19
N LEU A 144 5.74 -10.66 -2.59
CA LEU A 144 6.77 -10.34 -1.59
C LEU A 144 6.79 -11.38 -0.46
N ILE A 145 5.62 -11.72 0.09
CA ILE A 145 5.49 -12.68 1.19
C ILE A 145 5.96 -14.07 0.74
N ALA A 146 5.55 -14.50 -0.47
CA ALA A 146 6.00 -15.76 -1.04
C ALA A 146 7.52 -15.78 -1.22
N LEU A 147 8.11 -14.71 -1.76
CA LEU A 147 9.56 -14.61 -1.94
C LEU A 147 10.31 -14.68 -0.61
N CYS A 148 9.85 -13.96 0.41
CA CYS A 148 10.47 -13.99 1.74
C CYS A 148 10.37 -15.37 2.40
N THR A 149 9.33 -16.14 2.07
CA THR A 149 9.11 -17.49 2.62
C THR A 149 9.97 -18.54 1.90
N LEU A 150 10.09 -18.43 0.58
CA LEU A 150 10.73 -19.44 -0.27
C LEU A 150 12.24 -19.21 -0.43
N HIS A 151 12.71 -17.96 -0.34
CA HIS A 151 14.07 -17.57 -0.68
C HIS A 151 14.75 -16.89 0.52
N LYS A 152 15.60 -17.63 1.24
CA LYS A 152 16.31 -17.13 2.44
C LYS A 152 17.27 -15.98 2.12
N ASP A 153 17.85 -15.99 0.94
CA ASP A 153 18.68 -14.92 0.39
C ASP A 153 17.90 -13.62 0.20
N PHE A 154 16.61 -13.70 -0.11
CA PHE A 154 15.77 -12.52 -0.32
C PHE A 154 15.55 -11.70 0.96
N VAL A 155 15.55 -12.35 2.12
CA VAL A 155 15.48 -11.69 3.44
C VAL A 155 16.84 -11.42 4.06
N SER A 156 17.90 -12.03 3.53
CA SER A 156 19.25 -11.87 4.05
C SER A 156 19.76 -10.45 3.77
N PRO A 157 20.38 -9.78 4.76
CA PRO A 157 21.03 -8.51 4.52
C PRO A 157 22.04 -8.60 3.39
N TYR A 158 22.16 -7.51 2.63
CA TYR A 158 23.20 -7.40 1.63
C TYR A 158 24.60 -7.53 2.24
N LYS A 159 25.52 -8.18 1.52
CA LYS A 159 26.91 -8.28 1.96
C LYS A 159 27.69 -7.03 1.55
N PRO A 160 28.69 -6.62 2.34
CA PRO A 160 29.60 -5.55 1.92
C PRO A 160 30.25 -5.86 0.56
N GLY A 161 30.17 -4.93 -0.38
CA GLY A 161 30.77 -5.08 -1.71
C GLY A 161 29.91 -5.84 -2.73
N GLU A 162 28.68 -6.22 -2.36
CA GLU A 162 27.73 -6.81 -3.30
C GLU A 162 27.19 -5.75 -4.26
N THR A 163 27.11 -6.06 -5.56
CA THR A 163 26.61 -5.11 -6.57
C THR A 163 25.12 -5.33 -6.81
N LEU A 164 24.30 -4.29 -6.63
CA LEU A 164 22.90 -4.29 -7.01
C LEU A 164 22.71 -3.39 -8.24
N GLY A 165 22.53 -4.00 -9.42
CA GLY A 165 22.55 -3.25 -10.68
C GLY A 165 23.93 -2.70 -10.97
N SER A 166 24.13 -1.38 -10.80
CA SER A 166 25.42 -0.68 -11.00
C SER A 166 25.98 -0.07 -9.71
N GLU A 167 25.30 -0.25 -8.58
CA GLU A 167 25.68 0.35 -7.30
C GLU A 167 26.30 -0.71 -6.38
N ILE A 168 27.42 -0.37 -5.75
CA ILE A 168 28.07 -1.21 -4.75
C ILE A 168 27.38 -0.97 -3.41
N ILE A 169 26.86 -2.04 -2.82
CA ILE A 169 26.21 -1.99 -1.53
C ILE A 169 27.28 -1.90 -0.45
N THR A 170 27.29 -0.76 0.25
CA THR A 170 28.02 -0.56 1.50
C THR A 170 26.98 -0.61 2.62
N PRO A 171 26.79 -1.76 3.29
CA PRO A 171 25.80 -1.90 4.33
C PRO A 171 26.27 -1.08 5.53
N TYR A 172 25.89 0.20 5.54
CA TYR A 172 26.01 1.17 6.63
C TYR A 172 27.40 1.19 7.28
N ASP A 173 28.26 2.13 6.87
CA ASP A 173 29.39 2.58 7.69
C ASP A 173 28.86 3.69 8.62
N PRO A 174 28.55 3.42 9.90
CA PRO A 174 28.37 4.49 10.87
C PRO A 174 29.75 5.04 11.23
N ALA A 175 30.46 5.65 10.27
CA ALA A 175 31.55 6.52 10.64
C ALA A 175 30.93 7.74 11.33
N PRO A 176 31.43 8.13 12.51
CA PRO A 176 30.83 9.19 13.29
C PRO A 176 30.82 10.49 12.47
N ALA A 177 29.94 11.41 12.82
CA ALA A 177 30.08 12.79 12.38
C ALA A 177 31.50 13.27 12.77
N VAL A 178 32.46 13.21 11.84
CA VAL A 178 33.80 13.76 12.03
C VAL A 178 33.76 15.18 11.49
N GLN A 179 33.56 16.07 12.45
CA GLN A 179 33.95 17.49 12.56
C GLN A 179 33.48 18.46 11.47
#